data_AF-B6A9V9-F1
#
_entry.id   AF-B6A9V9-F1
#
_cell.length_a   1.000
_cell.length_b   1.000
_cell.length_c   1.000
_cell.angle_alpha   90.00
_cell.angle_beta   90.00
_cell.angle_gamma   90.00
#
_symmetry.space_group_name_H-M   'P 1'
#
loop_
_entity.id
_entity.type
_entity.pdbx_description
1 polymer ?
#
loop_
_entity_poly.entity_id
_entity_poly.type
_entity_poly.pdbx_seq_one_letter_code
_entity_poly.pdbx_strand_id
1 'polypeptide(L)'
;MESKGSFLKKKVGNSDVHDDVEEGKTIFLRNIPFGTSESDLKQFFEERFGKVIYARIVLSRSTHLPKGVAFVKFRDLEAVKHVLDANDEANQYIVKTKNMNMTNKSSCTYLESLALPPNVGIQINGRRIYAQIAVKPSELADISSKKDTCMNEGIIKSNNNGHLAKFGVILRGTNEAVGLSENDLRRREDAWLERKVKLKNPNFIVNPFRLCIRNLPKTVSAVELRKIVIDCITSLDKKYLLTLIENCKLEIEKIGSAGQKYMIDHSKYKYYFERFLLKSAKKFSKNEFLKILNKIVSYIRIVRENSSSGSKSKGYAFINVLSHEVCKLILNTLNNNPKIFGSERRPIVEFAVEDQRAIYIQKKKRAQKDKVKSTLNKEYKLRVPKLSRGQRQRAKRRLEREQATSQV
;
A
#
# COMPACT_ATOMS: atom_id res chain seq x y z
N MET A 1 -41.82 46.63 34.93
CA MET A 1 -42.42 45.32 35.32
C MET A 1 -43.12 44.78 34.08
N GLU A 2 -42.71 43.58 33.67
CA GLU A 2 -42.96 42.98 32.37
C GLU A 2 -44.42 42.62 32.12
N SER A 3 -44.93 43.00 30.94
CA SER A 3 -46.20 42.52 30.39
C SER A 3 -45.95 41.34 29.43
N LYS A 4 -46.58 40.21 29.75
CA LYS A 4 -46.55 38.94 29.01
C LYS A 4 -47.03 39.09 27.57
N GLY A 5 -46.17 38.75 26.61
CA GLY A 5 -46.51 38.56 25.19
C GLY A 5 -46.08 37.18 24.72
N SER A 6 -47.03 36.27 24.57
CA SER A 6 -46.84 34.91 24.05
C SER A 6 -46.53 34.95 22.55
N PHE A 7 -45.25 34.75 22.19
CA PHE A 7 -44.86 34.54 20.80
C PHE A 7 -45.14 33.10 20.37
N LEU A 8 -46.16 32.94 19.52
CA LEU A 8 -46.47 31.71 18.82
C LEU A 8 -45.26 31.24 17.99
N LYS A 9 -44.68 30.11 18.37
CA LYS A 9 -43.80 29.32 17.50
C LYS A 9 -44.63 28.82 16.32
N LYS A 10 -44.47 29.45 15.15
CA LYS A 10 -44.87 28.87 13.87
C LYS A 10 -44.11 27.55 13.68
N LYS A 11 -44.78 26.42 13.92
CA LYS A 11 -44.34 25.11 13.44
C LYS A 11 -44.31 25.19 11.91
N VAL A 12 -43.12 25.33 11.33
CA VAL A 12 -42.95 25.02 9.92
C VAL A 12 -43.06 23.51 9.82
N GLY A 13 -44.17 23.07 9.26
CA GLY A 13 -44.55 21.68 9.12
C GLY A 13 -43.47 20.89 8.40
N ASN A 14 -43.20 19.71 8.93
CA ASN A 14 -42.46 18.64 8.28
C ASN A 14 -43.37 18.11 7.15
N SER A 15 -43.43 18.81 6.01
CA SER A 15 -44.23 18.40 4.85
C SER A 15 -43.45 17.38 4.03
N ASP A 16 -43.91 16.13 4.11
CA ASP A 16 -43.96 15.14 3.03
C ASP A 16 -42.64 14.87 2.30
N VAL A 17 -41.74 14.13 2.97
CA VAL A 17 -40.79 13.27 2.23
C VAL A 17 -41.55 11.97 1.92
N HIS A 18 -42.38 12.01 0.88
CA HIS A 18 -42.93 10.78 0.29
C HIS A 18 -41.73 9.99 -0.28
N ASP A 19 -41.57 8.72 0.13
CA ASP A 19 -40.45 7.87 -0.25
C ASP A 19 -40.59 7.42 -1.73
N ASP A 20 -40.39 8.35 -2.65
CA ASP A 20 -40.56 8.18 -4.10
C ASP A 20 -39.40 7.43 -4.78
N VAL A 21 -38.59 6.72 -4.00
CA VAL A 21 -37.41 6.00 -4.51
C VAL A 21 -37.82 4.85 -5.43
N GLU A 22 -39.03 4.31 -5.26
CA GLU A 22 -39.57 3.22 -6.08
C GLU A 22 -39.85 3.61 -7.53
N GLU A 23 -40.07 4.89 -7.82
CA GLU A 23 -40.35 5.35 -9.19
C GLU A 23 -39.10 5.31 -10.09
N GLY A 24 -37.89 5.16 -9.52
CA GLY A 24 -36.63 5.16 -10.28
C GLY A 24 -36.26 6.50 -10.92
N LYS A 25 -37.01 7.57 -10.60
CA LYS A 25 -36.85 8.92 -11.16
C LYS A 25 -35.88 9.82 -10.39
N THR A 26 -35.36 9.33 -9.27
CA THR A 26 -34.50 10.11 -8.37
C THR A 26 -33.04 9.70 -8.51
N ILE A 27 -32.16 10.68 -8.69
CA ILE A 27 -30.72 10.50 -8.86
C ILE A 27 -30.00 11.03 -7.63
N PHE A 28 -29.04 10.25 -7.17
CA PHE A 28 -28.05 10.60 -6.17
C PHE A 28 -26.78 11.15 -6.83
N LEU A 29 -26.40 12.37 -6.43
CA LEU A 29 -25.26 13.10 -6.96
C LEU A 29 -24.15 13.24 -5.91
N ARG A 30 -22.89 13.06 -6.33
CA ARG A 30 -21.70 13.26 -5.48
C ARG A 30 -20.68 14.16 -6.13
N ASN A 31 -19.82 14.75 -5.28
CA ASN A 31 -18.73 15.67 -5.65
C ASN A 31 -19.23 17.04 -6.15
N ILE A 32 -20.35 17.50 -5.58
CA ILE A 32 -20.91 18.83 -5.88
C ILE A 32 -20.06 19.91 -5.19
N PRO A 33 -19.69 21.00 -5.89
CA PRO A 33 -18.99 22.12 -5.29
C PRO A 33 -19.80 22.71 -4.12
N PHE A 34 -19.13 23.02 -3.00
CA PHE A 34 -19.81 23.54 -1.80
C PHE A 34 -20.49 24.90 -1.99
N GLY A 35 -20.08 25.67 -3.01
CA GLY A 35 -20.70 26.96 -3.35
C GLY A 35 -21.91 26.85 -4.29
N THR A 36 -22.28 25.65 -4.74
CA THR A 36 -23.44 25.45 -5.63
C THR A 36 -24.72 25.47 -4.81
N SER A 37 -25.69 26.29 -5.21
CA SER A 37 -27.02 26.34 -4.58
C SER A 37 -27.98 25.29 -5.18
N GLU A 38 -29.11 25.05 -4.50
CA GLU A 38 -30.14 24.12 -5.00
C GLU A 38 -30.79 24.62 -6.30
N SER A 39 -30.94 25.94 -6.45
CA SER A 39 -31.44 26.57 -7.69
C SER A 39 -30.47 26.38 -8.85
N ASP A 40 -29.17 26.57 -8.62
CA ASP A 40 -28.15 26.38 -9.68
C ASP A 40 -28.11 24.93 -10.13
N LEU A 41 -28.22 23.99 -9.17
CA LEU A 41 -28.26 22.57 -9.45
C LEU A 41 -29.50 22.21 -10.28
N LYS A 42 -30.67 22.74 -9.90
CA LYS A 42 -31.92 22.52 -10.63
C LYS A 42 -31.81 23.04 -12.07
N GLN A 43 -31.39 24.30 -12.24
CA GLN A 43 -31.24 24.93 -13.54
C GLN A 43 -30.26 24.13 -14.44
N PHE A 44 -29.12 23.73 -13.90
CA PHE A 44 -28.11 22.96 -14.64
C PHE A 44 -28.67 21.64 -15.20
N PHE A 45 -29.45 20.91 -14.40
CA PHE A 45 -30.03 19.64 -14.85
C PHE A 45 -31.23 19.83 -15.78
N GLU A 46 -32.00 20.91 -15.62
CA GLU A 46 -33.10 21.27 -16.51
C GLU A 46 -32.63 21.66 -17.91
N GLU A 47 -31.56 22.45 -18.01
CA GLU A 47 -30.99 22.90 -19.28
C GLU A 47 -30.39 21.76 -20.11
N ARG A 48 -29.80 20.75 -19.44
CA ARG A 48 -29.01 19.71 -20.13
C ARG A 48 -29.73 18.38 -20.33
N PHE A 49 -30.63 17.99 -19.42
CA PHE A 49 -31.19 16.63 -19.40
C PHE A 49 -32.70 16.58 -19.45
N GLY A 50 -33.39 17.50 -18.76
CA GLY A 50 -34.85 17.56 -18.77
C GLY A 50 -35.45 18.09 -17.47
N LYS A 51 -36.77 18.24 -17.45
CA LYS A 51 -37.50 18.92 -16.37
C LYS A 51 -37.28 18.25 -15.00
N VAL A 52 -36.92 19.06 -14.01
CA VAL A 52 -36.62 18.64 -12.64
C VAL A 52 -37.77 19.04 -11.71
N ILE A 53 -38.26 18.09 -10.93
CA ILE A 53 -39.27 18.36 -9.91
C ILE A 53 -38.61 19.12 -8.75
N TYR A 54 -37.57 18.53 -8.17
CA TYR A 54 -36.79 19.15 -7.11
C TYR A 54 -35.31 18.74 -7.18
N ALA A 55 -34.46 19.61 -6.62
CA ALA A 55 -33.05 19.35 -6.36
C ALA A 55 -32.76 19.73 -4.91
N ARG A 56 -32.20 18.82 -4.11
CA ARG A 56 -31.96 19.01 -2.68
C ARG A 56 -30.52 18.67 -2.30
N ILE A 57 -29.81 19.60 -1.69
CA ILE A 57 -28.43 19.41 -1.23
C ILE A 57 -28.45 18.86 0.20
N VAL A 58 -27.63 17.84 0.45
CA VAL A 58 -27.53 17.22 1.78
C VAL A 58 -26.57 18.03 2.64
N LEU A 59 -27.11 18.58 3.73
CA LEU A 59 -26.33 19.27 4.76
C LEU A 59 -25.88 18.32 5.87
N SER A 60 -24.77 18.65 6.52
CA SER A 60 -24.31 17.94 7.71
C SER A 60 -25.14 18.30 8.93
N ARG A 61 -25.58 17.30 9.70
CA ARG A 61 -26.42 17.47 10.89
C ARG A 61 -25.74 18.26 12.02
N SER A 62 -24.41 18.20 12.11
CA SER A 62 -23.65 18.86 13.17
C SER A 62 -23.21 20.28 12.82
N THR A 63 -22.86 20.54 11.56
CA THR A 63 -22.25 21.80 11.12
C THR A 63 -23.14 22.63 10.22
N HIS A 64 -24.28 22.10 9.78
CA HIS A 64 -25.15 22.69 8.75
C HIS A 64 -24.46 23.06 7.43
N LEU A 65 -23.24 22.53 7.19
CA LEU A 65 -22.49 22.74 5.96
C LEU A 65 -22.84 21.69 4.88
N PRO A 66 -22.77 22.04 3.60
CA PRO A 66 -23.03 21.12 2.50
C PRO A 66 -22.01 19.98 2.48
N LYS A 67 -22.48 18.74 2.35
CA LYS A 67 -21.63 17.54 2.27
C LYS A 67 -21.06 17.28 0.87
N GLY A 68 -21.40 18.11 -0.13
CA GLY A 68 -21.03 17.91 -1.53
C GLY A 68 -21.82 16.77 -2.19
N VAL A 69 -23.04 16.53 -1.70
CA VAL A 69 -23.95 15.46 -2.10
C VAL A 69 -25.36 16.05 -2.27
N ALA A 70 -26.10 15.61 -3.27
CA ALA A 70 -27.48 16.05 -3.51
C ALA A 70 -28.37 14.94 -4.08
N PHE A 71 -29.67 15.16 -4.03
CA PHE A 71 -30.69 14.34 -4.69
C PHE A 71 -31.47 15.20 -5.68
N VAL A 72 -31.69 14.67 -6.88
CA VAL A 72 -32.47 15.35 -7.93
C VAL A 72 -33.54 14.39 -8.43
N LYS A 73 -34.80 14.81 -8.41
CA LYS A 73 -35.92 14.03 -8.96
C LYS A 73 -36.35 14.62 -10.31
N PHE A 74 -36.34 13.80 -11.34
CA PHE A 74 -36.81 14.18 -12.67
C PHE A 74 -38.29 13.86 -12.86
N ARG A 75 -38.93 14.59 -13.78
CA ARG A 75 -40.30 14.27 -14.20
C ARG A 75 -40.34 12.97 -15.02
N ASP A 76 -39.38 12.84 -15.92
CA ASP A 76 -39.31 11.80 -16.94
C ASP A 76 -38.16 10.82 -16.69
N LEU A 77 -38.40 9.54 -16.98
CA LEU A 77 -37.38 8.48 -16.84
C LEU A 77 -36.29 8.59 -17.91
N GLU A 78 -36.59 9.19 -19.06
CA GLU A 78 -35.63 9.40 -20.15
C GLU A 78 -34.52 10.35 -19.73
N ALA A 79 -34.86 11.44 -19.04
CA ALA A 79 -33.88 12.37 -18.47
C ALA A 79 -32.90 11.64 -17.51
N VAL A 80 -33.41 10.68 -16.73
CA VAL A 80 -32.57 9.89 -15.82
C VAL A 80 -31.59 9.01 -16.59
N LYS A 81 -32.04 8.36 -17.67
CA LYS A 81 -31.16 7.54 -18.53
C LYS A 81 -30.05 8.40 -19.13
N HIS A 82 -30.37 9.56 -19.68
CA HIS A 82 -29.37 10.48 -20.24
C HIS A 82 -28.32 10.93 -19.22
N VAL A 83 -28.71 11.16 -17.95
CA VAL A 83 -27.78 11.49 -16.88
C VAL A 83 -26.83 10.31 -16.59
N LEU A 84 -27.34 9.08 -16.56
CA LEU A 84 -26.53 7.89 -16.33
C LEU A 84 -25.57 7.62 -17.50
N ASP A 85 -26.05 7.76 -18.74
CA ASP A 85 -25.25 7.61 -19.95
C ASP A 85 -24.09 8.60 -19.99
N ALA A 86 -24.34 9.88 -19.65
CA ALA A 86 -23.30 10.89 -19.54
C ALA A 86 -22.27 10.54 -18.44
N ASN A 87 -22.72 9.97 -17.31
CA ASN A 87 -21.80 9.51 -16.27
C ASN A 87 -20.92 8.34 -16.76
N ASP A 88 -21.48 7.43 -17.55
CA ASP A 88 -20.77 6.27 -18.09
C ASP A 88 -19.82 6.63 -19.22
N GLU A 89 -20.20 7.54 -20.11
CA GLU A 89 -19.32 8.14 -21.12
C GLU A 89 -18.03 8.68 -20.46
N ALA A 90 -18.20 9.42 -19.37
CA ALA A 90 -17.09 9.96 -18.62
C ALA A 90 -16.27 8.89 -17.89
N ASN A 91 -16.88 7.78 -17.48
CA ASN A 91 -16.12 6.63 -16.93
C ASN A 91 -15.27 5.98 -18.02
N GLN A 92 -15.84 5.77 -19.20
CA GLN A 92 -15.14 5.19 -20.36
C GLN A 92 -13.98 6.08 -20.81
N TYR A 93 -14.16 7.41 -20.85
CA TYR A 93 -13.10 8.35 -21.19
C TYR A 93 -11.89 8.22 -20.24
N ILE A 94 -12.12 8.11 -18.93
CA ILE A 94 -11.05 7.91 -17.93
C ILE A 94 -10.33 6.58 -18.13
N VAL A 95 -11.06 5.51 -18.43
CA VAL A 95 -10.45 4.19 -18.69
C VAL A 95 -9.60 4.21 -19.95
N LYS A 96 -10.12 4.82 -21.04
CA LYS A 96 -9.41 4.95 -22.32
C LYS A 96 -8.12 5.77 -22.19
N THR A 97 -8.17 6.91 -21.49
CA THR A 97 -7.00 7.77 -21.24
C THR A 97 -5.96 7.08 -20.34
N LYS A 98 -6.38 6.34 -19.31
CA LYS A 98 -5.46 5.52 -18.51
C LYS A 98 -4.78 4.42 -19.32
N ASN A 99 -5.51 3.76 -20.21
CA ASN A 99 -4.94 2.71 -21.07
C ASN A 99 -3.98 3.27 -22.11
N MET A 100 -4.25 4.44 -22.69
CA MET A 100 -3.32 5.13 -23.59
C MET A 100 -2.07 5.65 -22.88
N ASN A 101 -2.19 6.18 -21.67
CA ASN A 101 -1.02 6.66 -20.91
C ASN A 101 -0.16 5.52 -20.32
N MET A 102 -0.61 4.26 -20.42
CA MET A 102 0.21 3.09 -20.08
C MET A 102 1.23 2.73 -21.18
N THR A 103 0.98 3.13 -22.43
CA THR A 103 1.92 2.89 -23.55
C THR A 103 2.97 3.98 -23.68
N ASN A 104 2.66 5.22 -23.27
CA ASN A 104 3.59 6.33 -23.20
C ASN A 104 4.09 6.54 -21.76
N LYS A 105 5.38 6.32 -21.50
CA LYS A 105 6.07 6.52 -20.20
C LYS A 105 6.13 7.98 -19.72
N SER A 106 5.14 8.82 -20.00
CA SER A 106 5.05 10.20 -19.51
C SER A 106 4.27 10.24 -18.20
N SER A 107 4.81 10.98 -17.23
CA SER A 107 4.23 11.17 -15.89
C SER A 107 2.89 11.91 -15.96
N CYS A 108 1.78 11.18 -16.04
CA CYS A 108 0.44 11.73 -15.87
C CYS A 108 0.28 12.18 -14.39
N THR A 109 0.03 13.46 -14.16
CA THR A 109 -0.22 13.98 -12.82
C THR A 109 -1.62 13.56 -12.36
N TYR A 110 -1.81 13.25 -11.07
CA TYR A 110 -3.11 12.84 -10.52
C TYR A 110 -4.24 13.86 -10.80
N LEU A 111 -3.87 15.13 -10.93
CA LEU A 111 -4.78 16.24 -11.23
C LEU A 111 -5.31 16.20 -12.68
N GLU A 112 -4.51 15.80 -13.67
CA GLU A 112 -4.96 15.63 -15.06
C GLU A 112 -5.94 14.47 -15.24
N SER A 113 -5.87 13.45 -14.38
CA SER A 113 -6.83 12.33 -14.42
C SER A 113 -8.22 12.66 -13.86
N LEU A 114 -8.37 13.81 -13.20
CA LEU A 114 -9.62 14.27 -12.58
C LEU A 114 -10.33 15.36 -13.40
N ALA A 115 -9.60 16.05 -14.27
CA ALA A 115 -10.14 17.06 -15.17
C ALA A 115 -10.62 16.38 -16.46
N LEU A 116 -11.94 16.24 -16.59
CA LEU A 116 -12.55 15.84 -17.86
C LEU A 116 -12.54 17.04 -18.82
N PRO A 117 -12.41 16.83 -20.15
CA PRO A 117 -12.57 17.92 -21.12
C PRO A 117 -13.93 18.61 -20.98
N PRO A 118 -14.04 19.91 -21.30
CA PRO A 118 -15.34 20.57 -21.35
C PRO A 118 -16.22 19.79 -22.34
N ASN A 119 -17.43 19.42 -21.90
CA ASN A 119 -18.44 18.61 -22.61
C ASN A 119 -18.46 17.09 -22.34
N VAL A 120 -17.42 16.50 -21.74
CA VAL A 120 -17.44 15.07 -21.41
C VAL A 120 -18.07 14.84 -20.03
N GLY A 121 -19.17 14.08 -19.99
CA GLY A 121 -19.87 13.76 -18.75
C GLY A 121 -20.57 14.94 -18.09
N ILE A 122 -20.73 14.84 -16.76
CA ILE A 122 -21.43 15.84 -15.95
C ILE A 122 -20.40 16.67 -15.20
N GLN A 123 -20.39 17.98 -15.43
CA GLN A 123 -19.41 18.88 -14.80
C GLN A 123 -20.06 20.18 -14.34
N ILE A 124 -19.69 20.62 -13.14
CA ILE A 124 -20.08 21.92 -12.56
C ILE A 124 -18.80 22.63 -12.14
N ASN A 125 -18.55 23.84 -12.64
CA ASN A 125 -17.34 24.62 -12.37
C ASN A 125 -16.04 23.83 -12.61
N GLY A 126 -15.99 23.05 -13.71
CA GLY A 126 -14.87 22.17 -14.05
C GLY A 126 -14.67 20.96 -13.13
N ARG A 127 -15.58 20.73 -12.17
CA ARG A 127 -15.58 19.53 -11.33
C ARG A 127 -16.56 18.51 -11.88
N ARG A 128 -16.07 17.29 -12.08
CA ARG A 128 -16.92 16.14 -12.41
C ARG A 128 -17.92 15.85 -11.29
N ILE A 129 -19.19 15.69 -11.65
CA ILE A 129 -20.24 15.19 -10.77
C ILE A 129 -20.44 13.70 -11.05
N TYR A 130 -20.62 12.90 -10.00
CA TYR A 130 -20.97 11.48 -10.13
C TYR A 130 -22.47 11.32 -9.91
N ALA A 131 -23.14 10.68 -10.87
CA ALA A 131 -24.57 10.39 -10.79
C ALA A 131 -24.81 8.88 -10.64
N GLN A 132 -25.75 8.51 -9.77
CA GLN A 132 -26.22 7.14 -9.56
C GLN A 132 -27.71 7.16 -9.24
N ILE A 133 -28.43 6.06 -9.49
CA ILE A 133 -29.82 5.95 -9.05
C ILE A 133 -29.88 6.06 -7.52
N ALA A 134 -30.84 6.83 -7.01
CA ALA A 134 -31.05 6.95 -5.57
C ALA A 134 -31.54 5.62 -5.00
N VAL A 135 -31.02 5.27 -3.83
CA VAL A 135 -31.29 3.98 -3.18
C VAL A 135 -31.94 4.23 -1.82
N LYS A 136 -32.85 3.34 -1.40
CA LYS A 136 -33.53 3.45 -0.11
C LYS A 136 -32.54 3.41 1.05
N PRO A 137 -32.84 4.05 2.20
CA PRO A 137 -31.99 3.98 3.40
C PRO A 137 -31.67 2.56 3.87
N SER A 138 -32.62 1.62 3.77
CA SER A 138 -32.42 0.20 4.13
C SER A 138 -31.43 -0.50 3.20
N GLU A 139 -31.58 -0.29 1.89
CA GLU A 139 -30.63 -0.79 0.89
C GLU A 139 -29.28 -0.05 0.97
N LEU A 140 -29.24 1.21 1.42
CA LEU A 140 -27.99 1.91 1.73
C LEU A 140 -27.28 1.28 2.93
N ALA A 141 -28.00 0.77 3.93
CA ALA A 141 -27.41 0.00 5.03
C ALA A 141 -26.82 -1.33 4.49
N ASP A 142 -27.56 -2.02 3.61
CA ASP A 142 -27.08 -3.23 2.94
C ASP A 142 -25.96 -2.97 1.94
N ILE A 143 -25.94 -1.85 1.24
CA ILE A 143 -24.85 -1.42 0.35
C ILE A 143 -23.69 -0.88 1.17
N SER A 144 -23.89 -0.38 2.39
CA SER A 144 -22.80 -0.04 3.30
C SER A 144 -22.15 -1.28 3.88
N SER A 145 -22.93 -2.30 4.26
CA SER A 145 -22.43 -3.59 4.74
C SER A 145 -21.86 -4.43 3.58
N LYS A 146 -22.49 -4.40 2.41
CA LYS A 146 -21.97 -4.95 1.14
C LYS A 146 -20.81 -4.15 0.59
N LYS A 147 -20.71 -2.82 0.75
CA LYS A 147 -19.47 -2.06 0.47
C LYS A 147 -18.42 -2.44 1.48
N ASP A 148 -18.74 -2.60 2.75
CA ASP A 148 -17.76 -3.01 3.73
C ASP A 148 -17.30 -4.46 3.49
N THR A 149 -18.09 -5.33 2.86
CA THR A 149 -17.63 -6.68 2.44
C THR A 149 -17.01 -6.68 1.03
N CYS A 150 -17.63 -6.07 0.03
CA CYS A 150 -17.17 -6.02 -1.38
C CYS A 150 -16.06 -4.98 -1.65
N MET A 151 -15.94 -3.92 -0.85
CA MET A 151 -14.75 -3.07 -0.83
C MET A 151 -13.66 -3.74 -0.02
N ASN A 152 -13.93 -4.40 1.12
CA ASN A 152 -12.88 -5.16 1.80
C ASN A 152 -12.40 -6.38 0.99
N GLU A 153 -13.21 -6.96 0.12
CA GLU A 153 -12.81 -8.05 -0.78
C GLU A 153 -12.37 -7.59 -2.18
N GLY A 154 -12.91 -6.49 -2.69
CA GLY A 154 -12.62 -5.91 -4.01
C GLY A 154 -11.47 -4.91 -4.02
N ILE A 155 -11.24 -4.13 -2.96
CA ILE A 155 -10.01 -3.30 -2.78
C ILE A 155 -8.78 -4.21 -2.69
N ILE A 156 -8.96 -5.41 -2.14
CA ILE A 156 -7.91 -6.42 -2.05
C ILE A 156 -7.57 -7.04 -3.42
N LYS A 157 -8.48 -6.91 -4.41
CA LYS A 157 -8.32 -7.45 -5.78
C LYS A 157 -7.70 -6.45 -6.78
N SER A 158 -7.70 -5.14 -6.53
CA SER A 158 -7.16 -4.17 -7.50
C SER A 158 -5.65 -3.93 -7.33
N ASN A 159 -4.84 -4.58 -8.17
CA ASN A 159 -3.48 -4.18 -8.63
C ASN A 159 -2.36 -3.85 -7.59
N ASN A 160 -2.62 -3.95 -6.29
CA ASN A 160 -1.74 -3.54 -5.18
C ASN A 160 -1.46 -4.68 -4.18
N ASN A 161 -1.38 -5.92 -4.66
CA ASN A 161 -1.06 -7.10 -3.83
C ASN A 161 -1.93 -7.25 -2.57
N GLY A 162 -3.15 -6.71 -2.57
CA GLY A 162 -4.00 -6.70 -1.38
C GLY A 162 -4.28 -8.10 -0.85
N HIS A 163 -4.36 -9.10 -1.72
CA HIS A 163 -4.52 -10.51 -1.33
C HIS A 163 -3.43 -10.98 -0.34
N LEU A 164 -2.19 -10.47 -0.46
CA LEU A 164 -1.09 -10.78 0.45
C LEU A 164 -1.32 -10.27 1.88
N ALA A 165 -2.16 -9.25 2.05
CA ALA A 165 -2.55 -8.76 3.38
C ALA A 165 -3.24 -9.84 4.23
N LYS A 166 -3.98 -10.76 3.58
CA LYS A 166 -4.75 -11.81 4.24
C LYS A 166 -3.88 -13.01 4.65
N PHE A 167 -2.68 -13.17 4.10
CA PHE A 167 -1.82 -14.31 4.39
C PHE A 167 -1.29 -14.26 5.83
N GLY A 168 -1.36 -15.38 6.54
CA GLY A 168 -0.85 -15.52 7.91
C GLY A 168 -1.71 -14.84 9.00
N VAL A 169 -2.88 -14.33 8.64
CA VAL A 169 -3.80 -13.71 9.60
C VAL A 169 -4.48 -14.81 10.42
N ILE A 170 -4.40 -14.69 11.75
CA ILE A 170 -5.02 -15.62 12.71
C ILE A 170 -5.90 -14.80 13.62
N LEU A 171 -7.20 -15.12 13.66
CA LEU A 171 -8.24 -14.40 14.39
C LEU A 171 -8.96 -15.36 15.34
N ARG A 172 -9.77 -14.82 16.24
CA ARG A 172 -10.62 -15.63 17.13
C ARG A 172 -11.50 -16.58 16.31
N GLY A 173 -11.59 -17.82 16.77
CA GLY A 173 -12.39 -18.86 16.14
C GLY A 173 -11.72 -19.61 14.99
N THR A 174 -10.49 -19.26 14.57
CA THR A 174 -9.76 -20.09 13.59
C THR A 174 -9.04 -21.25 14.28
N ASN A 175 -8.78 -22.34 13.55
CA ASN A 175 -8.10 -23.53 14.08
C ASN A 175 -6.68 -23.20 14.57
N GLU A 176 -6.01 -22.26 13.91
CA GLU A 176 -4.66 -21.80 14.27
C GLU A 176 -4.65 -20.93 15.53
N ALA A 177 -5.80 -20.42 15.96
CA ALA A 177 -5.93 -19.64 17.18
C ALA A 177 -5.98 -20.52 18.45
N VAL A 178 -6.14 -21.84 18.28
CA VAL A 178 -6.17 -22.79 19.40
C VAL A 178 -4.82 -22.79 20.12
N GLY A 179 -4.86 -22.62 21.45
CA GLY A 179 -3.66 -22.56 22.30
C GLY A 179 -2.95 -21.20 22.33
N LEU A 180 -3.57 -20.14 21.80
CA LEU A 180 -3.12 -18.76 21.99
C LEU A 180 -3.69 -18.14 23.26
N SER A 181 -2.89 -17.34 23.95
CA SER A 181 -3.38 -16.51 25.07
C SER A 181 -4.22 -15.34 24.55
N GLU A 182 -5.12 -14.83 25.39
CA GLU A 182 -5.97 -13.70 25.01
C GLU A 182 -5.17 -12.45 24.62
N ASN A 183 -4.03 -12.22 25.29
CA ASN A 183 -3.14 -11.11 24.97
C ASN A 183 -2.51 -11.24 23.59
N ASP A 184 -2.15 -12.47 23.19
CA ASP A 184 -1.59 -12.71 21.86
C ASP A 184 -2.65 -12.58 20.76
N LEU A 185 -3.88 -13.00 21.04
CA LEU A 185 -5.03 -12.78 20.15
C LEU A 185 -5.31 -11.28 19.96
N ARG A 186 -5.35 -10.50 21.06
CA ARG A 186 -5.52 -9.03 20.98
C ARG A 186 -4.44 -8.38 20.11
N ARG A 187 -3.16 -8.76 20.28
CA ARG A 187 -2.06 -8.23 19.43
C ARG A 187 -2.25 -8.53 17.94
N ARG A 188 -2.77 -9.72 17.60
CA ARG A 188 -3.05 -10.11 16.21
C ARG A 188 -4.22 -9.31 15.64
N GLU A 189 -5.27 -9.13 16.43
CA GLU A 189 -6.43 -8.29 16.07
C GLU A 189 -6.01 -6.84 15.83
N ASP A 190 -5.21 -6.26 16.73
CA ASP A 190 -4.68 -4.90 16.61
C ASP A 190 -3.80 -4.76 15.36
N ALA A 191 -2.89 -5.72 15.11
CA ALA A 191 -2.04 -5.71 13.92
C ALA A 191 -2.86 -5.80 12.63
N TRP A 192 -3.95 -6.58 12.64
CA TRP A 192 -4.87 -6.70 11.51
C TRP A 192 -5.67 -5.41 11.28
N LEU A 193 -6.19 -4.78 12.34
CA LEU A 193 -6.89 -3.51 12.26
C LEU A 193 -5.96 -2.39 11.75
N GLU A 194 -4.75 -2.29 12.29
CA GLU A 194 -3.72 -1.34 11.84
C GLU A 194 -3.45 -1.50 10.33
N ARG A 195 -3.32 -2.75 9.86
CA ARG A 195 -3.15 -3.06 8.44
C ARG A 195 -4.37 -2.64 7.61
N LYS A 196 -5.58 -2.99 8.04
CA LYS A 196 -6.83 -2.61 7.35
C LYS A 196 -6.93 -1.10 7.18
N VAL A 197 -6.67 -0.34 8.24
CA VAL A 197 -6.71 1.13 8.20
C VAL A 197 -5.70 1.69 7.20
N LYS A 198 -4.47 1.18 7.20
CA LYS A 198 -3.44 1.61 6.23
C LYS A 198 -3.83 1.32 4.78
N LEU A 199 -4.37 0.13 4.52
CA LEU A 199 -4.75 -0.29 3.17
C LEU A 199 -6.00 0.39 2.62
N LYS A 200 -6.81 1.08 3.47
CA LYS A 200 -7.86 1.99 2.97
C LYS A 200 -7.28 3.15 2.16
N ASN A 201 -6.03 3.55 2.42
CA ASN A 201 -5.36 4.60 1.70
C ASN A 201 -4.57 4.02 0.51
N PRO A 202 -4.83 4.48 -0.73
CA PRO A 202 -4.21 3.92 -1.95
C PRO A 202 -2.69 4.11 -2.04
N ASN A 203 -2.11 5.00 -1.22
CA ASN A 203 -0.65 5.19 -1.16
C ASN A 203 0.05 4.06 -0.41
N PHE A 204 -0.66 3.26 0.39
CA PHE A 204 -0.09 2.10 1.05
C PHE A 204 -0.20 0.86 0.17
N ILE A 205 0.90 0.13 0.07
CA ILE A 205 0.96 -1.15 -0.66
C ILE A 205 1.52 -2.25 0.21
N VAL A 206 1.10 -3.48 -0.10
CA VAL A 206 1.70 -4.68 0.48
C VAL A 206 2.91 -5.08 -0.35
N ASN A 207 4.08 -5.15 0.28
CA ASN A 207 5.31 -5.54 -0.38
C ASN A 207 5.46 -7.07 -0.39
N PRO A 208 5.54 -7.73 -1.56
CA PRO A 208 5.60 -9.20 -1.67
C PRO A 208 6.97 -9.78 -1.29
N PHE A 209 8.00 -8.93 -1.18
CA PHE A 209 9.40 -9.28 -0.95
C PHE A 209 9.91 -8.82 0.42
N ARG A 210 9.03 -8.25 1.25
CA ARG A 210 9.39 -7.74 2.56
C ARG A 210 8.39 -8.24 3.60
N LEU A 211 8.92 -8.86 4.65
CA LEU A 211 8.14 -9.34 5.79
C LEU A 211 8.34 -8.42 7.00
N CYS A 212 7.29 -8.29 7.80
CA CYS A 212 7.29 -7.73 9.13
C CYS A 212 7.12 -8.88 10.12
N ILE A 213 8.04 -9.00 11.07
CA ILE A 213 7.94 -9.95 12.18
C ILE A 213 7.71 -9.16 13.46
N ARG A 214 6.57 -9.36 14.10
CA ARG A 214 6.21 -8.76 15.39
C ARG A 214 6.32 -9.79 16.51
N ASN A 215 6.15 -9.33 17.75
CA ASN A 215 6.26 -10.11 18.98
C ASN A 215 7.67 -10.69 19.23
N LEU A 216 8.71 -10.00 18.73
CA LEU A 216 10.09 -10.41 18.94
C LEU A 216 10.55 -10.09 20.37
N PRO A 217 11.33 -10.97 21.03
CA PRO A 217 12.04 -10.61 22.25
C PRO A 217 12.96 -9.42 22.03
N LYS A 218 13.05 -8.53 23.02
CA LYS A 218 13.86 -7.30 22.92
C LYS A 218 15.37 -7.58 22.88
N THR A 219 15.78 -8.75 23.37
CA THR A 219 17.16 -9.24 23.41
C THR A 219 17.65 -9.75 22.07
N VAL A 220 16.76 -10.16 21.17
CA VAL A 220 17.12 -10.81 19.91
C VAL A 220 17.88 -9.85 19.00
N SER A 221 19.06 -10.29 18.54
CA SER A 221 19.88 -9.55 17.59
C SER A 221 19.50 -9.84 16.13
N ALA A 222 19.90 -8.97 15.21
CA ALA A 222 19.63 -9.18 13.78
C ALA A 222 20.41 -10.40 13.22
N VAL A 223 21.53 -10.76 13.86
CA VAL A 223 22.35 -11.91 13.49
C VAL A 223 21.69 -13.20 13.95
N GLU A 224 21.16 -13.24 15.17
CA GLU A 224 20.37 -14.38 15.67
C GLU A 224 19.11 -14.58 14.84
N LEU A 225 18.34 -13.52 14.58
CA LEU A 225 17.12 -13.62 13.78
C LEU A 225 17.41 -14.16 12.37
N ARG A 226 18.55 -13.78 11.78
CA ARG A 226 19.00 -14.33 10.50
C ARG A 226 19.27 -15.84 10.60
N LYS A 227 19.95 -16.30 11.64
CA LYS A 227 20.23 -17.73 11.86
C LYS A 227 18.92 -18.50 11.97
N ILE A 228 17.99 -18.06 12.81
CA ILE A 228 16.67 -18.68 13.00
C ILE A 228 15.93 -18.84 11.66
N VAL A 229 15.86 -17.78 10.85
CA VAL A 229 15.19 -17.82 9.54
C VAL A 229 15.84 -18.85 8.61
N ILE A 230 17.17 -18.90 8.59
CA ILE A 230 17.91 -19.84 7.74
C ILE A 230 17.75 -21.27 8.24
N ASP A 231 17.84 -21.49 9.54
CA ASP A 231 17.68 -22.80 10.17
C ASP A 231 16.31 -23.38 9.84
N CYS A 232 15.24 -22.57 9.93
CA CYS A 232 13.88 -22.97 9.55
C CYS A 232 13.74 -23.40 8.09
N ILE A 233 14.50 -22.79 7.17
CA ILE A 233 14.46 -23.19 5.76
C ILE A 233 15.31 -24.45 5.54
N THR A 234 16.46 -24.56 6.20
CA THR A 234 17.36 -25.70 6.04
C THR A 234 16.90 -26.98 6.74
N SER A 235 15.99 -26.87 7.70
CA SER A 235 15.35 -28.02 8.36
C SER A 235 14.29 -28.71 7.50
N LEU A 236 13.94 -28.16 6.33
CA LEU A 236 12.95 -28.73 5.42
C LEU A 236 13.55 -29.82 4.54
N ASP A 237 12.70 -30.74 4.06
CA ASP A 237 13.17 -31.84 3.24
C ASP A 237 13.80 -31.38 1.94
N LYS A 238 14.81 -32.14 1.49
CA LYS A 238 15.56 -31.89 0.26
C LYS A 238 14.66 -31.76 -0.97
N LYS A 239 13.55 -32.51 -1.03
CA LYS A 239 12.58 -32.46 -2.13
C LYS A 239 11.89 -31.09 -2.20
N TYR A 240 11.40 -30.57 -1.08
CA TYR A 240 10.79 -29.24 -1.01
C TYR A 240 11.79 -28.13 -1.35
N LEU A 241 13.04 -28.27 -0.94
CA LEU A 241 14.10 -27.32 -1.28
C LEU A 241 14.35 -27.27 -2.80
N LEU A 242 14.32 -28.41 -3.49
CA LEU A 242 14.47 -28.46 -4.95
C LEU A 242 13.30 -27.75 -5.66
N THR A 243 12.06 -28.04 -5.24
CA THR A 243 10.86 -27.37 -5.77
C THR A 243 10.89 -25.86 -5.50
N LEU A 244 11.34 -25.44 -4.32
CA LEU A 244 11.50 -24.02 -3.98
C LEU A 244 12.48 -23.34 -4.94
N ILE A 245 13.61 -23.97 -5.25
CA ILE A 245 14.62 -23.43 -6.15
C ILE A 245 14.04 -23.27 -7.56
N GLU A 246 13.28 -24.25 -8.03
CA GLU A 246 12.61 -24.20 -9.34
C GLU A 246 11.58 -23.08 -9.40
N ASN A 247 10.74 -22.93 -8.37
CA ASN A 247 9.78 -21.85 -8.28
C ASN A 247 10.48 -20.47 -8.25
N CYS A 248 11.60 -20.35 -7.52
CA CYS A 248 12.39 -19.11 -7.52
C CYS A 248 12.95 -18.76 -8.91
N LYS A 249 13.34 -19.75 -9.72
CA LYS A 249 13.78 -19.51 -11.12
C LYS A 249 12.65 -18.92 -11.95
N LEU A 250 11.48 -19.59 -11.92
CA LEU A 250 10.29 -19.13 -12.65
C LEU A 250 9.88 -17.73 -12.21
N GLU A 251 10.03 -17.42 -10.92
CA GLU A 251 9.77 -16.10 -10.36
C GLU A 251 10.71 -15.04 -10.97
N ILE A 252 12.01 -15.33 -11.08
CA ILE A 252 13.01 -14.43 -11.66
C ILE A 252 12.71 -14.16 -13.14
N GLU A 253 12.37 -15.19 -13.90
CA GLU A 253 12.02 -15.07 -15.32
C GLU A 253 10.82 -14.15 -15.51
N LYS A 254 9.77 -14.31 -14.68
CA LYS A 254 8.57 -13.44 -14.71
C LYS A 254 8.87 -12.01 -14.30
N ILE A 255 9.70 -11.83 -13.27
CA ILE A 255 10.05 -10.52 -12.71
C ILE A 255 10.94 -9.73 -13.67
N GLY A 256 11.73 -10.38 -14.55
CA GLY A 256 12.53 -9.71 -15.58
C GLY A 256 11.75 -8.67 -16.41
N SER A 257 10.42 -8.83 -16.54
CA SER A 257 9.53 -7.92 -17.26
C SER A 257 8.78 -6.91 -16.37
N ALA A 258 8.61 -7.17 -15.07
CA ALA A 258 7.74 -6.39 -14.15
C ALA A 258 8.47 -5.78 -12.93
N GLY A 259 9.74 -6.14 -12.71
CA GLY A 259 10.50 -5.92 -11.48
C GLY A 259 10.81 -4.47 -11.10
N GLN A 260 10.59 -3.50 -12.00
CA GLN A 260 10.87 -2.09 -11.72
C GLN A 260 10.01 -1.49 -10.60
N LYS A 261 8.86 -2.12 -10.27
CA LYS A 261 7.89 -1.63 -9.28
C LYS A 261 8.31 -1.87 -7.82
N TYR A 262 9.05 -2.94 -7.53
CA TYR A 262 9.51 -3.27 -6.18
C TYR A 262 11.03 -3.14 -6.15
N MET A 263 11.61 -2.42 -5.17
CA MET A 263 13.02 -2.04 -5.13
C MET A 263 14.01 -3.20 -4.91
N ILE A 264 14.02 -4.19 -5.80
CA ILE A 264 15.03 -5.23 -5.84
C ILE A 264 15.99 -4.92 -6.98
N ASP A 265 17.28 -4.91 -6.66
CA ASP A 265 18.35 -4.88 -7.66
C ASP A 265 18.37 -6.25 -8.38
N HIS A 266 17.47 -6.40 -9.37
CA HIS A 266 17.29 -7.64 -10.12
C HIS A 266 18.58 -8.09 -10.80
N SER A 267 19.47 -7.17 -11.15
CA SER A 267 20.78 -7.45 -11.73
C SER A 267 21.65 -8.29 -10.78
N LYS A 268 21.64 -7.97 -9.47
CA LYS A 268 22.35 -8.79 -8.47
C LYS A 268 21.66 -10.13 -8.26
N TYR A 269 20.33 -10.14 -8.16
CA TYR A 269 19.58 -11.36 -7.87
C TYR A 269 19.71 -12.40 -9.00
N LYS A 270 19.54 -11.96 -10.25
CA LYS A 270 19.74 -12.75 -11.47
C LYS A 270 21.16 -13.31 -11.55
N TYR A 271 22.18 -12.48 -11.32
CA TYR A 271 23.58 -12.91 -11.30
C TYR A 271 23.86 -14.03 -10.29
N TYR A 272 23.34 -13.92 -9.06
CA TYR A 272 23.57 -14.95 -8.03
C TYR A 272 22.82 -16.25 -8.33
N PHE A 273 21.61 -16.17 -8.88
CA PHE A 273 20.83 -17.35 -9.27
C PHE A 273 21.43 -18.06 -10.49
N GLU A 274 21.78 -17.32 -11.55
CA GLU A 274 22.37 -17.87 -12.79
C GLU A 274 23.73 -18.52 -12.53
N ARG A 275 24.65 -17.83 -11.82
CA ARG A 275 25.98 -18.36 -11.52
C ARG A 275 25.95 -19.64 -10.68
N PHE A 276 24.87 -19.87 -9.93
CA PHE A 276 24.72 -21.02 -9.05
C PHE A 276 24.07 -22.21 -9.76
N LEU A 277 22.99 -21.98 -10.51
CA LEU A 277 22.23 -23.06 -11.17
C LEU A 277 23.01 -23.74 -12.30
N LEU A 278 23.88 -23.00 -13.00
CA LEU A 278 24.76 -23.54 -14.03
C LEU A 278 25.84 -24.49 -13.48
N LYS A 279 26.12 -24.49 -12.16
CA LYS A 279 27.11 -25.39 -11.54
C LYS A 279 26.52 -26.53 -10.72
N SER A 280 25.32 -26.38 -10.17
CA SER A 280 24.82 -27.22 -9.08
C SER A 280 23.85 -28.34 -9.48
N ALA A 281 23.57 -28.55 -10.77
CA ALA A 281 22.72 -29.66 -11.21
C ALA A 281 23.32 -31.05 -10.90
N LYS A 282 24.59 -31.17 -10.51
CA LYS A 282 25.25 -32.48 -10.30
C LYS A 282 25.66 -32.81 -8.86
N LYS A 283 25.92 -31.86 -7.94
CA LYS A 283 26.16 -32.14 -6.49
C LYS A 283 25.79 -30.93 -5.63
N PHE A 284 24.69 -31.00 -4.87
CA PHE A 284 24.21 -29.91 -4.01
C PHE A 284 24.75 -30.08 -2.58
N SER A 285 25.77 -29.32 -2.18
CA SER A 285 26.30 -29.35 -0.81
C SER A 285 25.51 -28.43 0.12
N LYS A 286 25.21 -28.88 1.35
CA LYS A 286 24.50 -28.12 2.40
C LYS A 286 25.13 -26.74 2.64
N ASN A 287 26.45 -26.65 2.57
CA ASN A 287 27.22 -25.41 2.79
C ASN A 287 27.06 -24.39 1.65
N GLU A 288 26.86 -24.86 0.42
CA GLU A 288 26.64 -23.98 -0.73
C GLU A 288 25.24 -23.37 -0.69
N PHE A 289 24.24 -24.16 -0.32
CA PHE A 289 22.87 -23.68 -0.14
C PHE A 289 22.76 -22.62 0.97
N LEU A 290 23.44 -22.82 2.10
CA LEU A 290 23.52 -21.84 3.17
C LEU A 290 24.09 -20.49 2.71
N LYS A 291 25.08 -20.50 1.80
CA LYS A 291 25.64 -19.27 1.22
C LYS A 291 24.61 -18.54 0.34
N ILE A 292 23.81 -19.27 -0.42
CA ILE A 292 22.73 -18.70 -1.24
C ILE A 292 21.64 -18.13 -0.35
N LEU A 293 21.13 -18.90 0.62
CA LEU A 293 20.06 -18.48 1.51
C LEU A 293 20.44 -17.19 2.26
N ASN A 294 21.69 -17.12 2.73
CA ASN A 294 22.25 -15.90 3.32
C ASN A 294 22.24 -14.71 2.35
N LYS A 295 22.28 -14.93 1.04
CA LYS A 295 22.21 -13.86 0.05
C LYS A 295 20.78 -13.51 -0.36
N ILE A 296 19.89 -14.51 -0.42
CA ILE A 296 18.46 -14.34 -0.69
C ILE A 296 17.80 -13.51 0.41
N VAL A 297 18.12 -13.80 1.67
CA VAL A 297 17.79 -12.91 2.79
C VAL A 297 18.75 -11.74 2.72
N SER A 298 18.32 -10.64 2.10
CA SER A 298 19.21 -9.51 1.77
C SER A 298 19.52 -8.66 3.00
N TYR A 299 18.48 -8.28 3.74
CA TYR A 299 18.63 -7.32 4.84
C TYR A 299 17.61 -7.57 5.95
N ILE A 300 18.08 -7.53 7.19
CA ILE A 300 17.23 -7.61 8.39
C ILE A 300 17.42 -6.33 9.19
N ARG A 301 16.31 -5.68 9.53
CA ARG A 301 16.30 -4.46 10.34
C ARG A 301 15.36 -4.61 11.52
N ILE A 302 15.94 -4.67 12.70
CA ILE A 302 15.20 -4.54 13.96
C ILE A 302 14.89 -3.07 14.20
N VAL A 303 13.64 -2.76 14.50
CA VAL A 303 13.23 -1.38 14.80
C VAL A 303 13.45 -1.09 16.27
N ARG A 304 14.01 0.09 16.55
CA ARG A 304 14.38 0.55 17.89
C ARG A 304 13.73 1.90 18.19
N GLU A 305 13.62 2.23 19.48
CA GLU A 305 12.95 3.46 19.98
C GLU A 305 13.61 4.74 19.47
N ASN A 306 14.93 4.84 19.64
CA ASN A 306 15.74 5.92 19.09
C ASN A 306 16.54 5.38 17.91
N SER A 307 16.73 6.16 16.85
CA SER A 307 17.37 5.68 15.61
C SER A 307 18.88 5.32 15.79
N SER A 308 19.43 5.48 16.99
CA SER A 308 20.80 5.22 17.39
C SER A 308 21.11 3.72 17.49
N SER A 309 22.33 3.32 17.11
CA SER A 309 22.85 1.96 17.32
C SER A 309 23.08 1.71 18.82
N GLY A 310 22.11 1.10 19.51
CA GLY A 310 22.19 0.79 20.94
C GLY A 310 20.89 1.00 21.72
N SER A 311 19.90 1.65 21.11
CA SER A 311 18.59 1.88 21.71
C SER A 311 17.75 0.60 21.85
N LYS A 312 16.81 0.63 22.81
CA LYS A 312 15.92 -0.50 23.12
C LYS A 312 15.09 -0.90 21.89
N SER A 313 14.99 -2.21 21.67
CA SER A 313 14.18 -2.79 20.59
C SER A 313 12.68 -2.54 20.82
N LYS A 314 11.96 -2.16 19.76
CA LYS A 314 10.50 -2.06 19.77
C LYS A 314 9.80 -3.43 19.66
N GLY A 315 10.56 -4.53 19.54
CA GLY A 315 10.00 -5.89 19.47
C GLY A 315 9.44 -6.29 18.10
N TYR A 316 9.89 -5.61 17.03
CA TYR A 316 9.58 -6.02 15.67
C TYR A 316 10.74 -5.76 14.70
N ALA A 317 10.77 -6.52 13.62
CA ALA A 317 11.80 -6.46 12.59
C ALA A 317 11.20 -6.51 11.20
N PHE A 318 11.93 -5.93 10.24
CA PHE A 318 11.66 -6.10 8.83
C PHE A 318 12.73 -6.95 8.17
N ILE A 319 12.30 -7.89 7.34
CA ILE A 319 13.18 -8.74 6.55
C ILE A 319 12.91 -8.48 5.08
N ASN A 320 13.96 -8.10 4.35
CA ASN A 320 13.94 -8.02 2.90
C ASN A 320 14.47 -9.32 2.31
N VAL A 321 13.66 -9.96 1.49
CA VAL A 321 13.95 -11.22 0.81
C VAL A 321 13.90 -10.95 -0.69
N LEU A 322 14.70 -11.65 -1.47
CA LEU A 322 14.75 -11.44 -2.91
C LEU A 322 13.74 -12.27 -3.71
N SER A 323 13.00 -13.19 -3.05
CA SER A 323 11.96 -14.03 -3.64
C SER A 323 10.68 -14.00 -2.80
N HIS A 324 9.54 -13.92 -3.48
CA HIS A 324 8.22 -14.02 -2.90
C HIS A 324 7.93 -15.44 -2.37
N GLU A 325 8.38 -16.47 -3.07
CA GLU A 325 8.19 -17.86 -2.62
C GLU A 325 8.96 -18.14 -1.33
N VAL A 326 10.18 -17.62 -1.21
CA VAL A 326 10.94 -17.70 0.05
C VAL A 326 10.25 -16.88 1.16
N CYS A 327 9.63 -15.73 0.85
CA CYS A 327 8.80 -15.02 1.83
C CYS A 327 7.63 -15.86 2.33
N LYS A 328 6.88 -16.52 1.45
CA LYS A 328 5.76 -17.40 1.84
C LYS A 328 6.24 -18.52 2.75
N LEU A 329 7.38 -19.12 2.42
CA LEU A 329 7.97 -20.18 3.21
C LEU A 329 8.33 -19.71 4.62
N ILE A 330 8.99 -18.54 4.73
CA ILE A 330 9.33 -17.93 6.01
C ILE A 330 8.05 -17.63 6.82
N LEU A 331 7.02 -17.11 6.16
CA LEU A 331 5.73 -16.83 6.80
C LEU A 331 5.08 -18.11 7.33
N ASN A 332 5.02 -19.17 6.53
CA ASN A 332 4.39 -20.44 6.92
C ASN A 332 5.14 -21.18 8.04
N THR A 333 6.47 -21.02 8.12
CA THR A 333 7.31 -21.72 9.10
C THR A 333 7.45 -20.98 10.43
N LEU A 334 7.53 -19.64 10.40
CA LEU A 334 7.75 -18.83 11.60
C LEU A 334 6.45 -18.33 12.24
N ASN A 335 5.40 -18.07 11.47
CA ASN A 335 4.16 -17.52 12.01
C ASN A 335 3.52 -18.50 12.98
N ASN A 336 3.09 -18.02 14.14
CA ASN A 336 2.44 -18.83 15.18
C ASN A 336 3.29 -19.97 15.78
N ASN A 337 4.59 -20.00 15.51
CA ASN A 337 5.45 -21.10 15.94
C ASN A 337 5.97 -20.91 17.38
N PRO A 338 5.58 -21.75 18.35
CA PRO A 338 6.01 -21.63 19.74
C PRO A 338 7.46 -22.09 19.97
N LYS A 339 8.05 -22.88 19.06
CA LYS A 339 9.41 -23.43 19.23
C LYS A 339 10.51 -22.37 19.08
N ILE A 340 10.19 -21.21 18.51
CA ILE A 340 11.18 -20.19 18.17
C ILE A 340 11.53 -19.31 19.39
N PHE A 341 10.52 -18.77 20.07
CA PHE A 341 10.72 -17.88 21.24
C PHE A 341 9.87 -18.28 22.45
N GLY A 342 9.32 -19.50 22.46
CA GLY A 342 8.42 -19.99 23.50
C GLY A 342 6.94 -19.77 23.17
N SER A 343 6.07 -20.38 23.97
CA SER A 343 4.60 -20.33 23.83
C SER A 343 4.02 -18.93 24.00
N GLU A 344 4.66 -18.08 24.82
CA GLU A 344 4.20 -16.72 25.12
C GLU A 344 4.59 -15.67 24.07
N ARG A 345 5.61 -15.95 23.25
CA ARG A 345 6.17 -15.00 22.27
C ARG A 345 6.17 -15.58 20.87
N ARG A 346 5.02 -16.15 20.47
CA ARG A 346 4.85 -16.68 19.12
C ARG A 346 5.02 -15.54 18.11
N PRO A 347 5.91 -15.69 17.11
CA PRO A 347 6.09 -14.66 16.09
C PRO A 347 4.80 -14.42 15.32
N ILE A 348 4.52 -13.15 15.05
CA ILE A 348 3.45 -12.74 14.13
C ILE A 348 4.15 -12.27 12.86
N VAL A 349 4.08 -13.08 11.80
CA VAL A 349 4.78 -12.83 10.54
C VAL A 349 3.78 -12.42 9.47
N GLU A 350 4.03 -11.28 8.85
CA GLU A 350 3.09 -10.66 7.94
C GLU A 350 3.84 -9.97 6.80
N PHE A 351 3.22 -9.81 5.63
CA PHE A 351 3.81 -8.96 4.59
C PHE A 351 3.84 -7.50 5.03
N ALA A 352 4.93 -6.81 4.72
CA ALA A 352 5.14 -5.43 5.12
C ALA A 352 4.22 -4.49 4.32
N VAL A 353 3.55 -3.59 5.02
CA VAL A 353 2.74 -2.51 4.43
C VAL A 353 3.60 -1.25 4.39
N GLU A 354 3.82 -0.71 3.21
CA GLU A 354 4.71 0.42 2.98
C GLU A 354 3.98 1.58 2.30
N ASP A 355 4.33 2.81 2.68
CA ASP A 355 3.85 4.02 2.01
C ASP A 355 4.71 4.31 0.76
N GLN A 356 4.08 4.27 -0.42
CA GLN A 356 4.72 4.56 -1.70
C GLN A 356 5.39 5.93 -1.74
N ARG A 357 4.81 6.95 -1.06
CA ARG A 357 5.37 8.31 -1.01
C ARG A 357 6.68 8.32 -0.24
N ALA A 358 6.69 7.66 0.92
CA ALA A 358 7.89 7.54 1.74
C ALA A 358 9.01 6.79 1.00
N ILE A 359 8.67 5.72 0.27
CA ILE A 359 9.60 4.98 -0.59
C ILE A 359 10.19 5.90 -1.66
N TYR A 360 9.35 6.65 -2.37
CA TYR A 360 9.77 7.57 -3.42
C TYR A 360 10.72 8.65 -2.89
N ILE A 361 10.37 9.29 -1.77
CA ILE A 361 11.22 10.30 -1.11
C ILE A 361 12.55 9.68 -0.71
N GLN A 362 12.55 8.48 -0.14
CA GLN A 362 13.78 7.78 0.24
C GLN A 362 14.66 7.47 -0.98
N LYS A 363 14.07 7.08 -2.11
CA LYS A 363 14.79 6.84 -3.38
C LYS A 363 15.45 8.12 -3.89
N LYS A 364 14.71 9.24 -3.91
CA LYS A 364 15.25 10.54 -4.34
C LYS A 364 16.43 10.99 -3.47
N LYS A 365 16.31 10.84 -2.13
CA LYS A 365 17.39 11.13 -1.18
C LYS A 365 18.63 10.24 -1.40
N ARG A 366 18.45 8.93 -1.63
CA ARG A 366 19.56 8.01 -1.93
C ARG A 366 20.26 8.36 -3.23
N ALA A 367 19.51 8.59 -4.31
CA ALA A 367 20.07 8.96 -5.61
C ALA A 367 20.87 10.28 -5.54
N GLN A 368 20.40 11.27 -4.78
CA GLN A 368 21.16 12.50 -4.54
C GLN A 368 22.47 12.22 -3.80
N LYS A 369 22.45 11.41 -2.73
CA LYS A 369 23.67 11.01 -2.00
C LYS A 369 24.65 10.24 -2.88
N ASP A 370 24.15 9.34 -3.72
CA ASP A 370 24.98 8.55 -4.64
C ASP A 370 25.61 9.43 -5.73
N LYS A 371 24.88 10.43 -6.23
CA LYS A 371 25.43 11.47 -7.12
C LYS A 371 26.55 12.23 -6.42
N VAL A 372 26.30 12.79 -5.23
CA VAL A 372 27.33 13.52 -4.47
C VAL A 372 28.57 12.65 -4.22
N LYS A 373 28.38 11.38 -3.82
CA LYS A 373 29.48 10.45 -3.59
C LYS A 373 30.24 10.11 -4.89
N SER A 374 29.55 10.01 -6.02
CA SER A 374 30.20 9.75 -7.31
C SER A 374 31.00 10.97 -7.79
N THR A 375 30.48 12.19 -7.58
CA THR A 375 31.18 13.43 -7.87
C THR A 375 32.43 13.57 -7.00
N LEU A 376 32.31 13.37 -5.68
CA LEU A 376 33.45 13.34 -4.75
C LEU A 376 34.48 12.28 -5.11
N ASN A 377 34.05 11.07 -5.50
CA ASN A 377 34.97 10.02 -5.94
C ASN A 377 35.66 10.37 -7.28
N LYS A 378 34.98 11.07 -8.19
CA LYS A 378 35.55 11.51 -9.47
C LYS A 378 36.58 12.61 -9.22
N GLU A 379 36.26 13.56 -8.34
CA GLU A 379 37.14 14.64 -7.92
C GLU A 379 38.37 14.12 -7.16
N TYR A 380 38.19 13.16 -6.24
CA TYR A 380 39.28 12.45 -5.58
C TYR A 380 40.18 11.70 -6.59
N LYS A 381 39.59 11.01 -7.58
CA LYS A 381 40.35 10.33 -8.64
C LYS A 381 41.09 11.28 -9.59
N LEU A 382 40.61 12.52 -9.74
CA LEU A 382 41.28 13.58 -10.52
C LEU A 382 42.44 14.21 -9.72
N ARG A 383 42.26 14.40 -8.42
CA ARG A 383 43.27 15.00 -7.53
C ARG A 383 44.38 14.04 -7.11
N VAL A 384 44.12 12.73 -7.10
CA VAL A 384 45.12 11.72 -6.72
C VAL A 384 45.75 11.11 -7.98
N PRO A 385 47.07 11.27 -8.22
CA PRO A 385 47.72 10.65 -9.37
C PRO A 385 47.49 9.13 -9.33
N LYS A 386 47.41 8.48 -10.50
CA LYS A 386 47.22 7.03 -10.62
C LYS A 386 48.47 6.28 -10.10
N LEU A 387 48.66 6.28 -8.80
CA LEU A 387 49.71 5.54 -8.13
C LEU A 387 49.39 4.05 -8.29
N SER A 388 50.34 3.30 -8.86
CA SER A 388 50.26 1.85 -8.91
C SER A 388 50.10 1.27 -7.50
N ARG A 389 49.59 0.03 -7.39
CA ARG A 389 49.44 -0.63 -6.08
C ARG A 389 50.73 -0.61 -5.26
N GLY A 390 51.89 -0.74 -5.94
CA GLY A 390 53.21 -0.64 -5.32
C GLY A 390 53.55 0.78 -4.85
N GLN A 391 53.24 1.81 -5.65
CA GLN A 391 53.47 3.21 -5.26
C GLN A 391 52.61 3.63 -4.06
N ARG A 392 51.36 3.12 -3.96
CA ARG A 392 50.49 3.35 -2.79
C ARG A 392 51.05 2.72 -1.51
N GLN A 393 51.58 1.51 -1.60
CA GLN A 393 52.22 0.85 -0.45
C GLN A 393 53.49 1.58 0.00
N ARG A 394 54.29 2.10 -0.94
CA ARG A 394 55.48 2.90 -0.62
C ARG A 394 55.12 4.24 0.03
N ALA A 395 54.12 4.94 -0.50
CA ALA A 395 53.63 6.19 0.08
C ALA A 395 53.08 5.98 1.50
N LYS A 396 52.31 4.90 1.73
CA LYS A 396 51.80 4.55 3.06
C LYS A 396 52.93 4.30 4.07
N ARG A 397 53.96 3.52 3.69
CA ARG A 397 55.13 3.26 4.54
C ARG A 397 55.95 4.51 4.83
N ARG A 398 56.02 5.44 3.88
CA ARG A 398 56.72 6.73 4.05
C ARG A 398 56.01 7.59 5.10
N LEU A 399 54.69 7.67 5.01
CA LEU A 399 53.84 8.42 5.95
C LEU A 399 53.87 7.81 7.36
N GLU A 400 53.88 6.48 7.47
CA GLU A 400 54.05 5.76 8.74
C GLU A 400 55.43 6.04 9.38
N ARG A 401 56.49 6.15 8.57
CA ARG A 401 57.83 6.53 9.06
C ARG A 401 57.90 7.99 9.49
N GLU A 402 57.31 8.91 8.73
CA GLU A 402 57.23 10.34 9.06
C GLU A 402 56.43 10.58 10.34
N GLN A 403 55.32 9.87 10.52
CA GLN A 403 54.55 9.91 11.77
C GLN A 403 55.30 9.32 12.95
N ALA A 404 56.10 8.26 12.75
CA ALA A 404 56.95 7.69 13.78
C ALA A 404 58.15 8.60 14.14
N THR A 405 58.66 9.41 13.21
CA THR A 405 59.73 10.39 13.47
C THR A 405 59.22 11.69 14.07
N SER A 406 57.93 11.99 13.94
CA SER A 406 57.29 13.17 14.54
C SER A 406 56.78 12.92 15.97
N GLN A 407 56.97 11.71 16.50
CA GLN A 407 56.56 11.28 17.85
C GLN A 407 57.75 10.95 18.76
N VAL A 408 58.97 11.28 18.32
CA VAL A 408 60.21 11.31 19.11
C VAL A 408 60.68 12.75 19.15
#